data_AF-A0A820JI67-F1
#
_entry.id   AF-A0A820JI67-F1
#
_cell.length_a   1.000
_cell.length_b   1.000
_cell.length_c   1.000
_cell.angle_alpha   90.00
_cell.angle_beta   90.00
_cell.angle_gamma   90.00
#
_symmetry.space_group_name_H-M   'P 1'
#
loop_
_entity.id
_entity.type
_entity.pdbx_description
1 polymer ?
#
loop_
_entity_poly.entity_id
_entity_poly.type
_entity_poly.pdbx_seq_one_letter_code
_entity_poly.pdbx_strand_id
1 'polypeptide(L)'
;MPAVAISRLIFVSQLNLEGWIDLPNVVGVIWSGMPGSEYGSAIVDVLFENYNPGGKLVFTLAKKNSDYGTDISPTYHSNYNEGVFLDYRHFDKYNILPRYYFGYGLSYTTFSFSELHIVKAGKGKHKVSSYYRQH
;
A
#
# COMPACT_ATOMS: atom_id res chain seq x y z
N MET A 1 -13.80 -28.06 10.79
CA MET A 1 -12.68 -27.22 10.33
C MET A 1 -13.19 -25.79 10.34
N PRO A 2 -12.60 -24.84 11.08
CA PRO A 2 -13.06 -23.46 11.00
C PRO A 2 -12.74 -22.92 9.60
N ALA A 3 -13.71 -22.24 8.99
CA ALA A 3 -13.54 -21.66 7.66
C ALA A 3 -12.42 -20.60 7.70
N VAL A 4 -11.37 -20.84 6.93
CA VAL A 4 -10.29 -19.89 6.70
C VAL A 4 -10.78 -18.89 5.65
N ALA A 5 -11.00 -17.64 6.05
CA ALA A 5 -11.49 -16.61 5.12
C ALA A 5 -10.31 -15.88 4.49
N ILE A 6 -10.15 -16.03 3.18
CA ILE A 6 -9.35 -15.12 2.36
C ILE A 6 -10.30 -14.03 1.88
N SER A 7 -10.08 -12.80 2.36
CA SER A 7 -10.93 -11.66 2.00
C SER A 7 -10.44 -11.04 0.70
N ARG A 8 -11.36 -10.91 -0.26
CA ARG A 8 -11.11 -10.29 -1.57
C ARG A 8 -11.68 -8.87 -1.59
N LEU A 9 -10.87 -7.90 -1.99
CA LEU A 9 -11.28 -6.50 -2.10
C LEU A 9 -11.12 -5.97 -3.53
N ILE A 10 -12.21 -5.47 -4.11
CA ILE A 10 -12.25 -4.80 -5.42
C ILE A 10 -12.69 -3.34 -5.22
N PHE A 11 -11.73 -2.44 -5.10
CA PHE A 11 -12.02 -1.01 -4.92
C PHE A 11 -10.88 -0.17 -5.48
N VAL A 12 -11.20 1.03 -5.97
CA VAL A 12 -10.23 1.98 -6.53
C VAL A 12 -9.55 2.87 -5.49
N SER A 13 -10.17 3.01 -4.32
CA SER A 13 -9.84 4.02 -3.32
C SER A 13 -9.43 3.38 -1.99
N GLN A 14 -9.06 4.24 -1.05
CA GLN A 14 -8.83 3.87 0.33
C GLN A 14 -10.11 3.28 0.94
N LEU A 15 -9.92 2.25 1.77
CA LEU A 15 -10.98 1.58 2.51
C LEU A 15 -10.65 1.62 4.00
N ASN A 16 -11.68 1.77 4.83
CA ASN A 16 -11.53 1.50 6.25
C ASN A 16 -11.56 -0.02 6.47
N LEU A 17 -10.45 -0.56 6.96
CA LEU A 17 -10.26 -1.99 7.18
C LEU A 17 -10.48 -2.41 8.64
N GLU A 18 -10.51 -1.45 9.57
CA GLU A 18 -10.44 -1.69 11.02
C GLU A 18 -11.56 -2.59 11.56
N GLY A 19 -12.72 -2.61 10.90
CA GLY A 19 -13.86 -3.41 11.33
C GLY A 19 -13.69 -4.92 11.15
N TRP A 20 -12.73 -5.39 10.37
CA TRP A 20 -12.63 -6.81 10.00
C TRP A 20 -11.21 -7.34 9.78
N ILE A 21 -10.22 -6.48 9.52
CA ILE A 21 -8.87 -6.89 9.10
C ILE A 21 -8.12 -7.73 10.13
N ASP A 22 -8.41 -7.52 11.42
CA ASP A 22 -7.76 -8.21 12.54
C ASP A 22 -8.62 -9.35 13.12
N LEU A 23 -9.72 -9.74 12.45
CA LEU A 23 -10.56 -10.85 12.91
C LEU A 23 -9.81 -12.19 12.79
N PRO A 24 -9.96 -13.12 13.77
CA PRO A 24 -9.16 -14.34 13.83
C PRO A 24 -9.38 -15.31 12.66
N ASN A 25 -10.49 -15.19 11.93
CA ASN A 25 -10.79 -15.99 10.74
C ASN A 25 -10.22 -15.40 9.44
N VAL A 26 -9.66 -14.18 9.47
CA VAL A 26 -9.00 -13.53 8.33
C VAL A 26 -7.52 -13.88 8.38
N VAL A 27 -7.08 -14.74 7.47
CA VAL A 27 -5.67 -15.19 7.41
C VAL A 27 -4.85 -14.47 6.34
N GLY A 28 -5.53 -13.80 5.41
CA GLY A 28 -4.90 -13.16 4.27
C GLY A 28 -5.88 -12.27 3.52
N VAL A 29 -5.34 -11.19 2.96
CA VAL A 29 -6.09 -10.23 2.16
C VAL A 29 -5.36 -9.98 0.86
N ILE A 30 -6.09 -10.12 -0.25
CA ILE A 30 -5.61 -9.75 -1.58
C ILE A 30 -6.39 -8.53 -2.03
N TRP A 31 -5.67 -7.42 -2.19
CA TRP A 31 -6.20 -6.20 -2.77
C TRP A 31 -5.83 -6.13 -4.26
N SER A 32 -6.83 -6.21 -5.13
CA SER A 32 -6.64 -6.29 -6.58
C SER A 32 -6.98 -5.01 -7.33
N GLY A 33 -7.30 -3.91 -6.63
CA GLY A 33 -7.74 -2.66 -7.25
C GLY A 33 -8.99 -2.85 -8.15
N MET A 34 -8.91 -2.38 -9.40
CA MET A 34 -9.86 -2.70 -10.48
C MET A 34 -9.21 -3.66 -11.50
N PRO A 35 -9.40 -4.98 -11.35
CA PRO A 35 -8.56 -5.95 -12.06
C PRO A 35 -9.02 -6.34 -13.48
N GLY A 36 -9.84 -5.54 -14.16
CA GLY A 36 -10.27 -5.82 -15.55
C GLY A 36 -11.05 -7.15 -15.71
N SER A 37 -11.18 -7.65 -16.94
CA SER A 37 -11.95 -8.88 -17.25
C SER A 37 -11.22 -10.17 -16.80
N GLU A 38 -9.89 -10.17 -16.84
CA GLU A 38 -9.06 -11.36 -16.56
C GLU A 38 -8.76 -11.58 -15.08
N TYR A 39 -9.42 -10.83 -14.20
CA TYR A 39 -9.12 -10.85 -12.77
C TYR A 39 -9.26 -12.24 -12.14
N GLY A 40 -10.20 -13.06 -12.63
CA GLY A 40 -10.50 -14.37 -12.05
C GLY A 40 -9.27 -15.26 -12.12
N SER A 41 -8.74 -15.42 -13.33
CA SER A 41 -7.51 -16.16 -13.59
C SER A 41 -6.32 -15.57 -12.82
N ALA A 42 -6.17 -14.24 -12.83
CA ALA A 42 -5.06 -13.58 -12.13
C ALA A 42 -5.07 -13.82 -10.60
N ILE A 43 -6.26 -13.81 -9.98
CA ILE A 43 -6.38 -14.10 -8.53
C ILE A 43 -6.09 -15.58 -8.25
N VAL A 44 -6.55 -16.49 -9.12
CA VAL A 44 -6.26 -17.93 -8.98
C VAL A 44 -4.76 -18.17 -9.06
N ASP A 45 -4.05 -17.54 -10.00
CA ASP A 45 -2.60 -17.71 -10.12
C ASP A 45 -1.86 -17.23 -8.88
N VAL A 46 -2.31 -16.15 -8.26
CA VAL A 46 -1.77 -15.69 -6.97
C VAL A 46 -2.10 -16.70 -5.87
N LEU A 47 -3.36 -17.12 -5.72
CA LEU A 47 -3.80 -18.00 -4.63
C LEU A 47 -3.14 -19.38 -4.65
N PHE A 48 -2.85 -19.90 -5.85
CA PHE A 48 -2.23 -21.21 -6.03
C PHE A 48 -0.72 -21.12 -6.32
N GLU A 49 -0.10 -19.99 -6.00
CA GLU A 49 1.36 -19.78 -6.10
C GLU A 49 1.94 -19.91 -7.53
N ASN A 50 1.10 -19.93 -8.56
CA ASN A 50 1.53 -19.83 -9.97
C ASN A 50 2.12 -18.44 -10.27
N TYR A 51 1.79 -17.44 -9.44
CA TYR A 51 2.36 -16.09 -9.51
C TYR A 51 2.67 -15.55 -8.12
N ASN A 52 3.88 -15.01 -7.96
CA ASN A 52 4.29 -14.32 -6.74
C ASN A 52 3.81 -12.86 -6.75
N PRO A 53 2.96 -12.41 -5.81
CA PRO A 53 2.49 -11.03 -5.77
C PRO A 53 3.64 -10.06 -5.52
N GLY A 54 3.65 -8.97 -6.29
CA GLY A 54 4.65 -7.89 -6.20
C GLY A 54 4.08 -6.48 -6.19
N GLY A 55 2.75 -6.33 -6.22
CA GLY A 55 2.07 -5.03 -6.23
C GLY A 55 2.35 -4.22 -4.97
N LYS A 56 2.48 -2.89 -5.12
CA LYS A 56 2.70 -1.94 -4.03
C LYS A 56 1.60 -0.89 -4.03
N LEU A 57 1.13 -0.50 -2.84
CA LEU A 57 0.12 0.54 -2.69
C LEU A 57 0.63 1.88 -3.24
N VAL A 58 -0.22 2.56 -4.01
CA VAL A 58 0.05 3.90 -4.57
C VAL A 58 -0.54 5.03 -3.73
N PHE A 59 -1.10 4.69 -2.56
CA PHE A 59 -1.65 5.59 -1.57
C PHE A 59 -1.48 4.98 -0.17
N THR A 60 -1.64 5.78 0.86
CA THR A 60 -1.62 5.35 2.26
C THR A 60 -3.02 4.89 2.69
N LEU A 61 -3.11 3.78 3.43
CA LEU A 61 -4.34 3.33 4.08
C LEU A 61 -4.31 3.71 5.55
N ALA A 62 -5.14 4.69 5.92
CA ALA A 62 -5.32 5.13 7.29
C ALA A 62 -6.06 4.10 8.16
N LYS A 63 -5.90 4.22 9.48
CA LYS A 63 -6.75 3.52 10.46
C LYS A 63 -8.07 4.26 10.64
N LYS A 64 -8.07 5.59 10.57
CA LYS A 64 -9.27 6.42 10.70
C LYS A 64 -9.34 7.43 9.57
N ASN A 65 -10.54 7.79 9.15
CA ASN A 65 -10.71 8.80 8.09
C ASN A 65 -10.15 10.17 8.50
N SER A 66 -10.22 10.53 9.79
CA SER A 66 -9.66 11.79 10.31
C SER A 66 -8.14 11.88 10.18
N ASP A 67 -7.44 10.75 10.02
CA ASP A 67 -5.98 10.71 9.94
C ASP A 67 -5.44 11.27 8.60
N TYR A 68 -6.29 11.40 7.57
CA TYR A 68 -5.89 12.03 6.30
C TYR A 68 -5.74 13.55 6.42
N GLY A 69 -6.29 14.16 7.48
CA GLY A 69 -6.18 15.59 7.75
C GLY A 69 -6.84 16.50 6.72
N THR A 70 -7.71 15.95 5.88
CA THR A 70 -8.53 16.69 4.92
C THR A 70 -9.99 16.20 5.01
N ASP A 71 -10.91 17.14 4.86
CA ASP A 71 -12.34 16.87 4.87
C ASP A 71 -12.96 17.15 3.50
N ILE A 72 -14.06 16.46 3.20
CA ILE A 72 -14.85 16.74 2.01
C ILE A 72 -15.50 18.12 2.20
N SER A 73 -15.17 19.07 1.33
CA SER A 73 -15.82 20.38 1.37
C SER A 73 -17.32 20.22 1.08
N PRO A 74 -18.21 20.73 1.94
CA PRO A 74 -19.66 20.72 1.69
C PRO A 74 -20.08 21.76 0.65
N THR A 75 -19.13 22.55 0.13
CA THR A 75 -19.35 23.61 -0.86
C THR A 75 -18.54 23.34 -2.12
N TYR A 76 -18.80 24.11 -3.18
CA TYR A 76 -18.02 24.05 -4.42
C TYR A 76 -16.62 24.72 -4.31
N HIS A 77 -16.26 25.23 -3.14
CA HIS A 77 -14.96 25.85 -2.88
C HIS A 77 -14.16 25.02 -1.87
N SER A 78 -12.95 24.63 -2.26
CA SER A 78 -12.00 23.90 -1.40
C SER A 78 -10.70 24.69 -1.30
N ASN A 79 -10.32 25.04 -0.08
CA ASN A 79 -9.04 25.69 0.21
C ASN A 79 -8.01 24.63 0.59
N TYR A 80 -6.97 24.48 -0.24
CA TYR A 80 -5.91 23.49 -0.05
C TYR A 80 -4.82 24.01 0.91
N ASN A 81 -5.16 24.13 2.18
CA ASN A 81 -4.28 24.68 3.22
C ASN A 81 -3.13 23.72 3.62
N GLU A 82 -3.28 22.43 3.32
CA GLU A 82 -2.29 21.37 3.53
C GLU A 82 -1.07 21.49 2.60
N GLY A 83 -1.22 22.21 1.49
CA GLY A 83 -0.15 22.43 0.50
C GLY A 83 0.39 21.12 -0.06
N VAL A 84 1.71 20.89 0.09
CA VAL A 84 2.39 19.70 -0.45
C VAL A 84 2.30 18.47 0.46
N PHE A 85 1.67 18.60 1.63
CA PHE A 85 1.58 17.54 2.63
C PHE A 85 0.27 16.76 2.47
N LEU A 86 0.20 16.01 1.37
CA LEU A 86 -0.88 15.09 1.02
C LEU A 86 -0.42 13.65 1.16
N ASP A 87 -1.37 12.74 1.42
CA ASP A 87 -1.14 11.30 1.54
C ASP A 87 0.06 11.00 2.46
N TYR A 88 1.00 10.12 2.08
CA TYR A 88 2.12 9.73 2.94
C TYR A 88 2.91 10.91 3.53
N ARG A 89 3.01 12.05 2.82
CA ARG A 89 3.72 13.24 3.33
C ARG A 89 3.00 13.88 4.52
N HIS A 90 1.68 13.78 4.57
CA HIS A 90 0.88 14.18 5.73
C HIS A 90 1.21 13.28 6.92
N PHE A 91 1.17 11.96 6.70
CA PHE A 91 1.45 10.96 7.74
C PHE A 91 2.87 11.13 8.30
N ASP A 92 3.86 11.34 7.44
CA ASP A 92 5.25 11.59 7.83
C ASP A 92 5.38 12.90 8.63
N LYS A 93 4.76 13.99 8.17
CA LYS A 93 4.84 15.31 8.82
C LYS A 93 4.27 15.30 10.25
N TYR A 94 3.16 14.58 10.46
CA TYR A 94 2.45 14.55 11.74
C TYR A 94 2.73 13.28 12.55
N ASN A 95 3.66 12.43 12.10
CA ASN A 95 4.03 11.17 12.74
C ASN A 95 2.81 10.26 13.03
N ILE A 96 1.91 10.17 12.05
CA ILE A 96 0.70 9.35 12.14
C ILE A 96 1.03 7.96 11.62
N LEU A 97 0.70 6.91 12.38
CA LEU A 97 0.93 5.53 11.97
C LEU A 97 -0.25 5.01 11.12
N PRO A 98 -0.07 4.80 9.80
CA PRO A 98 -1.12 4.24 8.96
C PRO A 98 -1.35 2.75 9.27
N ARG A 99 -2.44 2.19 8.73
CA ARG A 99 -2.66 0.74 8.70
C ARG A 99 -1.69 0.10 7.71
N TYR A 100 -1.61 0.64 6.50
CA TYR A 100 -0.61 0.28 5.50
C TYR A 100 -0.05 1.54 4.85
N TYR A 101 1.28 1.65 4.80
CA TYR A 101 1.97 2.82 4.27
C TYR A 101 2.01 2.83 2.74
N PHE A 102 2.21 4.01 2.14
CA PHE A 102 2.49 4.15 0.70
C PHE A 102 3.68 3.25 0.30
N GLY A 103 3.51 2.47 -0.77
CA GLY A 103 4.51 1.51 -1.20
C GLY A 103 4.50 0.18 -0.44
N TYR A 104 3.57 -0.04 0.50
CA TYR A 104 3.40 -1.33 1.16
C TYR A 104 2.90 -2.40 0.18
N GLY A 105 3.39 -3.62 0.33
CA GLY A 105 2.91 -4.79 -0.39
C GLY A 105 3.78 -6.00 -0.08
N LEU A 106 3.14 -7.14 0.15
CA LEU A 106 3.80 -8.40 0.48
C LEU A 106 4.19 -9.19 -0.76
N SER A 107 4.97 -10.25 -0.54
CA SER A 107 5.42 -11.22 -1.54
C SER A 107 5.48 -12.59 -0.85
N TYR A 108 5.42 -13.67 -1.63
CA TYR A 108 5.58 -15.03 -1.11
C TYR A 108 7.02 -15.38 -0.74
N THR A 109 7.97 -14.57 -1.20
CA THR A 109 9.41 -14.69 -0.93
C THR A 109 9.88 -13.51 -0.09
N THR A 110 11.09 -13.59 0.42
CA THR A 110 11.72 -12.51 1.18
C THR A 110 12.85 -11.87 0.39
N PHE A 111 13.07 -10.58 0.62
CA PHE A 111 14.13 -9.83 -0.02
C PHE A 111 15.02 -9.18 1.03
N SER A 112 16.34 -9.28 0.83
CA SER A 112 17.34 -8.56 1.61
C SER A 112 18.08 -7.57 0.71
N PHE A 113 18.23 -6.34 1.15
CA PHE A 113 18.97 -5.29 0.44
C PHE A 113 20.33 -5.06 1.09
N SER A 114 21.35 -4.85 0.26
CA SER A 114 22.67 -4.38 0.73
C SER A 114 22.62 -2.91 1.10
N GLU A 115 23.68 -2.43 1.75
CA GLU A 115 23.90 -1.01 1.98
C GLU A 115 23.74 -0.19 0.70
N LEU A 116 23.18 1.02 0.84
CA LEU A 116 23.01 1.97 -0.24
C LEU A 116 24.33 2.67 -0.55
N HIS A 117 24.81 2.50 -1.77
CA HIS A 117 25.97 3.22 -2.26
C HIS A 117 25.51 4.47 -3.04
N ILE A 118 25.86 5.64 -2.53
CA ILE A 118 25.45 6.94 -3.08
C ILE A 118 26.70 7.69 -3.55
N VAL A 119 26.78 7.99 -4.84
CA VAL A 119 27.88 8.77 -5.41
C VAL A 119 27.39 10.03 -6.10
N LYS A 120 28.16 11.11 -5.97
CA LYS A 120 27.86 12.37 -6.66
C LYS A 120 28.15 12.20 -8.15
N ALA A 121 27.15 12.46 -8.99
CA ALA A 121 27.21 12.30 -10.45
C ALA A 121 27.25 13.65 -11.20
N GLY A 122 27.31 14.77 -10.48
CA GLY A 122 27.33 16.13 -11.03
C GLY A 122 26.73 17.15 -10.08
N LYS A 123 26.57 18.41 -10.54
CA LYS A 123 25.92 19.46 -9.73
C LYS A 123 24.45 19.08 -9.49
N GLY A 124 24.09 18.84 -8.23
CA GLY A 124 22.74 18.46 -7.81
C GLY A 124 22.30 17.03 -8.18
N LYS A 125 23.20 16.18 -8.71
CA LYS A 125 22.87 14.81 -9.13
C LYS A 125 23.61 13.78 -8.28
N HIS A 126 22.89 12.74 -7.89
CA HIS A 126 23.43 11.57 -7.18
C HIS A 126 23.04 10.31 -7.94
N LYS A 127 23.95 9.36 -8.04
CA LYS A 127 23.67 7.98 -8.47
C LYS A 127 23.57 7.13 -7.21
N VAL A 128 22.48 6.39 -7.10
CA VAL A 128 22.19 5.49 -5.99
C VAL A 128 22.18 4.06 -6.52
N SER A 129 22.85 3.15 -5.84
CA SER A 129 22.86 1.72 -6.16
C SER A 129 22.79 0.87 -4.89
N SER A 130 22.07 -0.24 -4.95
CA SER A 130 22.05 -1.29 -3.93
C SER A 130 21.83 -2.64 -4.62
N TYR A 131 22.36 -3.70 -4.04
CA TYR A 131 22.10 -5.08 -4.47
C TYR A 131 20.96 -5.65 -3.65
N TYR A 132 20.09 -6.44 -4.28
CA TYR A 132 19.07 -7.21 -3.56
C TYR A 132 19.31 -8.71 -3.77
N ARG A 133 18.94 -9.50 -2.76
CA ARG A 133 18.86 -10.96 -2.84
C ARG A 133 17.46 -11.40 -2.45
N GLN A 134 16.93 -12.33 -3.24
CA GLN A 134 15.65 -12.99 -3.02
C GLN A 134 15.91 -14.36 -2.39
N HIS A 135 15.13 -14.74 -1.38
CA HIS A 135 15.23 -16.02 -0.66
C HIS A 135 13.89 -16.75 -0.63
#